data_AF-A0A9W5V9T4-F1
#
_entry.id   AF-A0A9W5V9T4-F1
#
_cell.length_a   1.000
_cell.length_b   1.000
_cell.length_c   1.000
_cell.angle_alpha   90.00
_cell.angle_beta   90.00
_cell.angle_gamma   90.00
#
_symmetry.space_group_name_H-M   'P 1'
#
loop_
_entity.id
_entity.type
_entity.pdbx_description
1 polymer ?
#
loop_
_entity_poly.entity_id
_entity_poly.type
_entity_poly.pdbx_seq_one_letter_code
_entity_poly.pdbx_strand_id
1 'polypeptide(L)'
;MMKKNWFLEMEKITIFMGAAILSLGISNLTGSSNISTALVTGISLAGLSLTLSDLLNKHTERKNNPVLHRGAQIVGGILYYIAALSIIALPNSNFITSMPKDTLDSFSTSASVIALGLVFMMIGDNNRRAVVNEQKQKIDEIQSLRKQFEDHFEARLETINELARIIKEQNKTIKDLEYTVEESKKEKIEVGNRDF
;
A
#
# COMPACT_ATOMS: atom_id res chain seq x y z
N MET A 1 6.22 17.88 5.15
CA MET A 1 7.27 17.23 5.96
C MET A 1 6.82 17.00 7.41
N MET A 2 6.18 17.97 8.07
CA MET A 2 5.73 17.88 9.48
C MET A 2 4.73 16.74 9.80
N LYS A 3 3.78 16.43 8.90
CA LYS A 3 2.78 15.36 9.12
C LYS A 3 3.38 13.95 9.25
N LYS A 4 4.51 13.67 8.57
CA LYS A 4 5.16 12.34 8.63
C LYS A 4 5.81 12.12 10.00
N ASN A 5 6.44 13.14 10.58
CA ASN A 5 7.05 13.04 11.92
C ASN A 5 5.99 12.84 13.00
N TRP A 6 4.88 13.56 12.93
CA TRP A 6 3.80 13.43 13.90
C TRP A 6 3.15 12.03 13.89
N PHE A 7 2.95 11.46 12.70
CA PHE A 7 2.44 10.10 12.56
C PHE A 7 3.41 9.06 13.15
N LEU A 8 4.71 9.19 12.85
CA LEU A 8 5.78 8.34 13.42
C LEU A 8 5.89 8.48 14.94
N GLU A 9 5.67 9.66 15.49
CA GLU A 9 5.68 9.88 16.94
C GLU A 9 4.48 9.22 17.62
N MET A 10 3.28 9.35 17.04
CA MET A 10 2.07 8.68 17.55
C MET A 10 2.20 7.15 17.49
N GLU A 11 2.81 6.61 16.44
CA GLU A 11 3.12 5.19 16.31
C GLU A 11 4.06 4.72 17.43
N LYS A 12 5.16 5.44 17.67
CA LYS A 12 6.10 5.12 18.76
C LYS A 12 5.42 5.12 20.13
N ILE A 13 4.61 6.14 20.43
CA ILE A 13 3.87 6.24 21.69
C ILE A 13 2.97 5.02 21.88
N THR A 14 2.27 4.61 20.82
CA THR A 14 1.38 3.44 20.85
C THR A 14 2.15 2.14 21.08
N ILE A 15 3.31 1.97 20.44
CA ILE A 15 4.19 0.81 20.65
C ILE A 15 4.68 0.74 22.09
N PHE A 16 5.18 1.86 22.65
CA PHE A 16 5.67 1.89 24.03
C PHE A 16 4.56 1.63 25.06
N MET A 17 3.36 2.17 24.82
CA MET A 17 2.19 1.89 25.64
C MET A 17 1.81 0.40 25.60
N GLY A 18 1.83 -0.23 24.43
CA GLY A 18 1.63 -1.68 24.29
C GLY A 18 2.70 -2.50 25.02
N ALA A 19 3.97 -2.11 24.91
CA ALA A 19 5.07 -2.78 25.61
C ALA A 19 4.95 -2.69 27.14
N ALA A 20 4.48 -1.55 27.65
CA ALA A 20 4.22 -1.37 29.08
C ALA A 20 3.09 -2.28 29.58
N ILE A 21 1.98 -2.39 28.83
CA ILE A 21 0.87 -3.30 29.15
C ILE A 21 1.35 -4.77 29.16
N LEU A 22 2.19 -5.14 28.18
CA LEU A 22 2.76 -6.49 28.10
C LEU A 22 3.69 -6.79 29.28
N SER A 23 4.55 -5.84 29.66
CA SER A 23 5.43 -5.95 30.84
C SER A 23 4.63 -6.08 32.14
N LEU A 24 3.53 -5.32 32.26
CA LEU A 24 2.59 -5.41 33.38
C LEU A 24 1.95 -6.81 33.45
N GLY A 25 1.50 -7.36 32.32
CA GLY A 25 0.96 -8.72 32.23
C GLY A 25 1.96 -9.81 32.63
N ILE A 26 3.22 -9.71 32.18
CA ILE A 26 4.30 -10.64 32.60
C ILE A 26 4.54 -10.54 34.10
N SER A 27 4.58 -9.33 34.65
CA SER A 27 4.80 -9.09 36.07
C SER A 27 3.67 -9.67 36.95
N ASN A 28 2.46 -9.77 36.41
CA ASN A 28 1.33 -10.42 37.06
C ASN A 28 1.45 -11.96 37.02
N LEU A 29 1.95 -12.53 35.92
CA LEU A 29 2.20 -13.98 35.83
C LEU A 29 3.30 -14.44 36.78
N THR A 30 4.32 -13.61 37.05
CA THR A 30 5.39 -13.91 38.02
C THR A 30 4.98 -13.63 39.47
N GLY A 31 3.72 -13.22 39.71
CA GLY A 31 3.21 -12.88 41.04
C GLY A 31 3.79 -11.59 41.64
N SER A 32 4.53 -10.80 40.85
CA SER A 32 5.17 -9.56 41.29
C SER A 32 4.21 -8.37 41.32
N SER A 33 3.08 -8.47 40.62
CA SER A 33 2.03 -7.45 40.58
C SER A 33 0.65 -8.11 40.69
N ASN A 34 -0.25 -7.57 41.51
CA ASN A 34 -1.65 -8.01 41.56
C ASN A 34 -2.47 -7.09 40.67
N ILE A 35 -2.71 -7.53 39.43
CA ILE A 35 -3.61 -6.82 38.52
C ILE A 35 -5.05 -7.19 38.86
N SER A 36 -5.88 -6.19 39.18
CA SER A 36 -7.32 -6.39 39.32
C SER A 36 -7.95 -6.79 37.98
N THR A 37 -8.83 -7.78 37.98
CA THR A 37 -9.64 -8.18 36.82
C THR A 37 -10.40 -6.99 36.21
N ALA A 38 -10.78 -6.01 37.02
CA ALA A 38 -11.42 -4.78 36.56
C ALA A 38 -10.51 -3.94 35.64
N LEU A 39 -9.20 -3.89 35.94
CA LEU A 39 -8.22 -3.19 35.11
C LEU A 39 -8.01 -3.92 33.78
N VAL A 40 -7.92 -5.25 33.80
CA VAL A 40 -7.81 -6.08 32.58
C VAL A 40 -9.02 -5.86 31.68
N THR A 41 -10.22 -5.88 32.27
CA THR A 41 -11.47 -5.61 31.55
C THR A 41 -11.45 -4.22 30.90
N GLY A 42 -11.00 -3.20 31.64
CA GLY A 42 -10.92 -1.83 31.14
C GLY A 42 -9.92 -1.67 30.00
N ILE A 43 -8.74 -2.29 30.09
CA ILE A 43 -7.73 -2.30 29.02
C ILE A 43 -8.27 -3.02 27.79
N SER A 44 -8.91 -4.18 27.95
CA SER A 44 -9.48 -4.95 26.83
C SER A 44 -10.63 -4.20 26.14
N LEU A 45 -11.52 -3.55 26.91
CA LEU A 45 -12.62 -2.77 26.34
C LEU A 45 -12.11 -1.51 25.62
N ALA A 46 -11.06 -0.88 26.15
CA ALA A 46 -10.38 0.22 25.48
C ALA A 46 -9.74 -0.24 24.16
N GLY A 47 -9.00 -1.35 24.18
CA GLY A 47 -8.43 -1.95 22.97
C GLY A 47 -9.48 -2.27 21.91
N LEU A 48 -10.62 -2.83 22.32
CA LEU A 48 -11.76 -3.09 21.44
C LEU A 48 -12.33 -1.80 20.84
N SER A 49 -12.52 -0.76 21.66
CA SER A 49 -13.08 0.52 21.23
C SER A 49 -12.16 1.23 20.23
N LEU A 50 -10.85 1.21 20.46
CA LEU A 50 -9.85 1.77 19.55
C LEU A 50 -9.81 0.99 18.22
N THR A 51 -9.80 -0.34 18.29
CA THR A 51 -9.77 -1.22 17.11
C THR A 51 -11.05 -1.02 16.26
N LEU A 52 -12.20 -0.88 16.90
CA LEU A 52 -13.46 -0.63 16.20
C LEU A 52 -13.50 0.78 15.57
N SER A 53 -12.97 1.79 16.25
CA SER A 53 -12.82 3.15 15.70
C SER A 53 -11.98 3.14 14.43
N ASP A 54 -10.83 2.46 14.47
CA ASP A 54 -9.94 2.34 13.31
C ASP A 54 -10.60 1.56 12.16
N LEU A 55 -11.35 0.51 12.47
CA LEU A 55 -12.08 -0.27 11.46
C LEU A 55 -13.19 0.57 10.79
N LEU A 56 -13.95 1.34 11.57
CA LEU A 56 -15.00 2.24 11.06
C LEU A 56 -14.41 3.35 10.18
N ASN A 57 -13.32 3.97 10.62
CA ASN A 57 -12.62 4.99 9.83
C ASN A 57 -12.10 4.41 8.50
N LYS A 58 -11.42 3.25 8.55
CA LYS A 58 -10.90 2.57 7.35
C LYS A 58 -11.98 2.08 6.40
N HIS A 59 -13.15 1.69 6.90
CA HIS A 59 -14.27 1.27 6.05
C HIS A 59 -14.98 2.46 5.40
N THR A 60 -15.02 3.59 6.10
CA THR A 60 -15.67 4.81 5.63
C THR A 60 -14.83 5.53 4.57
N GLU A 61 -13.50 5.57 4.72
CA GLU A 61 -12.58 6.10 3.71
C GLU A 61 -12.74 5.37 2.36
N ARG A 62 -13.09 4.08 2.39
CA ARG A 62 -13.34 3.26 1.19
C ARG A 62 -14.59 3.67 0.40
N LYS A 63 -15.61 4.24 1.07
CA LYS A 63 -16.92 4.52 0.45
C LYS A 63 -17.01 5.93 -0.17
N ASN A 64 -15.96 6.75 -0.06
CA ASN A 64 -15.81 8.11 -0.59
C ASN A 64 -17.06 9.01 -0.42
N ASN A 65 -17.82 8.81 0.66
CA ASN A 65 -19.05 9.56 0.95
C ASN A 65 -18.78 10.58 2.06
N PRO A 66 -18.90 11.90 1.79
CA PRO A 66 -18.51 12.94 2.73
C PRO A 66 -19.40 13.00 3.98
N VAL A 67 -20.68 12.63 3.87
CA VAL A 67 -21.62 12.56 5.02
C VAL A 67 -21.27 11.39 5.94
N LEU A 68 -20.91 10.24 5.36
CA LEU A 68 -20.49 9.05 6.11
C LEU A 68 -19.18 9.31 6.84
N HIS A 69 -18.25 10.05 6.23
CA HIS A 69 -16.98 10.45 6.83
C HIS A 69 -17.17 11.30 8.09
N ARG A 70 -18.08 12.28 8.08
CA ARG A 70 -18.42 13.04 9.29
C ARG A 70 -19.02 12.17 10.38
N GLY A 71 -19.93 11.26 10.02
CA GLY A 71 -20.53 10.33 10.97
C GLY A 71 -19.50 9.40 11.62
N ALA A 72 -18.59 8.82 10.83
CA ALA A 72 -17.53 7.95 11.32
C ALA A 72 -16.55 8.70 12.23
N GLN A 73 -16.21 9.96 11.94
CA GLN A 73 -15.38 10.78 12.81
C GLN A 73 -16.04 11.05 14.18
N ILE A 74 -17.35 11.30 14.20
CA ILE A 74 -18.09 11.51 15.46
C ILE A 74 -18.11 10.20 16.27
N VAL A 75 -18.46 9.08 15.63
CA VAL A 75 -18.51 7.77 16.28
C VAL A 75 -17.12 7.36 16.77
N GLY A 76 -16.08 7.59 15.98
CA GLY A 76 -14.69 7.36 16.37
C GLY A 76 -14.28 8.20 17.57
N GLY A 77 -14.64 9.49 17.59
CA GLY A 77 -14.43 10.37 18.73
C GLY A 77 -15.09 9.87 20.02
N ILE A 78 -16.33 9.37 19.91
CA ILE A 78 -17.04 8.75 21.04
C ILE A 78 -16.34 7.46 21.49
N LEU A 79 -15.89 6.62 20.56
CA LEU A 79 -15.14 5.39 20.87
C LEU A 79 -13.81 5.68 21.57
N TYR A 80 -13.08 6.73 21.18
CA TYR A 80 -11.87 7.18 21.90
C TYR A 80 -12.20 7.63 23.32
N TYR A 81 -13.31 8.35 23.50
CA TYR A 81 -13.75 8.78 24.82
C TYR A 81 -14.17 7.59 25.71
N ILE A 82 -14.90 6.63 25.15
CA ILE A 82 -15.25 5.37 25.81
C ILE A 82 -13.99 4.58 26.19
N ALA A 83 -12.98 4.53 25.31
CA ALA A 83 -11.71 3.85 25.60
C ALA A 83 -10.99 4.49 26.80
N ALA A 84 -10.88 5.82 26.83
CA ALA A 84 -10.27 6.54 27.94
C ALA A 84 -11.04 6.33 29.25
N LEU A 85 -12.38 6.43 29.21
CA LEU A 85 -13.23 6.15 30.36
C LEU A 85 -13.15 4.70 30.82
N SER A 86 -12.98 3.75 29.91
CA SER A 86 -12.86 2.33 30.25
C SER A 86 -11.58 2.06 31.07
N ILE A 87 -10.47 2.72 30.73
CA ILE A 87 -9.22 2.56 31.48
C ILE A 87 -9.29 3.24 32.86
N ILE A 88 -9.95 4.41 32.96
CA ILE A 88 -9.96 5.21 34.19
C ILE A 88 -11.10 4.79 35.12
N ALA A 89 -12.32 4.69 34.60
CA ALA A 89 -13.53 4.55 35.39
C ALA A 89 -13.82 3.09 35.77
N LEU A 90 -13.58 2.09 34.90
CA LEU A 90 -13.89 0.70 35.23
C LEU A 90 -13.13 0.16 36.46
N PRO A 91 -11.80 0.35 36.61
CA PRO A 91 -11.09 -0.13 37.79
C PRO A 91 -11.45 0.64 39.08
N ASN A 92 -11.98 1.87 38.96
CA ASN A 92 -12.33 2.73 40.08
C ASN A 92 -13.85 2.83 40.35
N SER A 93 -14.67 2.11 39.58
CA SER A 93 -16.13 2.17 39.67
C SER A 93 -16.66 1.13 40.64
N ASN A 94 -17.44 1.61 41.60
CA ASN A 94 -18.17 0.77 42.56
C ASN A 94 -19.06 -0.27 41.87
N PHE A 95 -19.49 -0.04 40.64
CA PHE A 95 -20.35 -0.95 39.86
C PHE A 95 -19.65 -2.24 39.44
N ILE A 96 -18.36 -2.15 39.11
CA ILE A 96 -17.55 -3.30 38.67
C ILE A 96 -16.96 -4.00 39.90
N THR A 97 -16.50 -3.24 40.90
CA THR A 97 -15.92 -3.81 42.13
C THR A 97 -16.95 -4.49 43.02
N SER A 98 -18.26 -4.20 42.84
CA SER A 98 -19.35 -4.91 43.52
C SER A 98 -19.80 -6.19 42.81
N MET A 99 -19.32 -6.48 41.59
CA MET A 99 -19.68 -7.71 40.90
C MET A 99 -19.00 -8.94 41.52
N PRO A 100 -19.65 -10.12 41.48
CA PRO A 100 -19.01 -11.36 41.86
C PRO A 100 -17.75 -11.59 41.03
N LYS A 101 -16.67 -12.01 41.69
CA LYS A 101 -15.35 -12.21 41.06
C LYS A 101 -15.43 -13.14 39.85
N ASP A 102 -16.18 -14.24 39.96
CA ASP A 102 -16.34 -15.22 38.87
C ASP A 102 -17.03 -14.62 37.63
N THR A 103 -18.02 -13.76 37.85
CA THR A 103 -18.72 -13.06 36.74
C THR A 103 -17.79 -12.04 36.09
N LEU A 104 -17.01 -11.30 36.88
CA LEU A 104 -16.07 -10.32 36.38
C LEU A 104 -14.90 -10.99 35.63
N ASP A 105 -14.39 -12.12 36.12
CA ASP A 105 -13.33 -12.91 35.48
C ASP A 105 -13.81 -13.49 34.14
N SER A 106 -15.05 -14.02 34.10
CA SER A 106 -15.67 -14.49 32.86
C SER A 106 -15.84 -13.35 31.85
N PHE A 107 -16.38 -12.21 32.28
CA PHE A 107 -16.57 -11.03 31.44
C PHE A 107 -15.25 -10.48 30.89
N SER A 108 -14.23 -10.37 31.75
CA SER A 108 -12.87 -9.96 31.37
C SER A 108 -12.27 -10.89 30.32
N THR A 109 -12.41 -12.20 30.53
CA THR A 109 -11.93 -13.22 29.59
C THR A 109 -12.63 -13.09 28.24
N SER A 110 -13.96 -13.00 28.23
CA SER A 110 -14.73 -12.81 27.00
C SER A 110 -14.36 -11.51 26.27
N ALA A 111 -14.26 -10.40 27.00
CA ALA A 111 -13.88 -9.10 26.43
C ALA A 111 -12.48 -9.16 25.81
N SER A 112 -11.53 -9.82 26.47
CA SER A 112 -10.16 -9.99 26.00
C SER A 112 -10.08 -10.86 24.74
N VAL A 113 -10.83 -11.96 24.68
CA VAL A 113 -10.89 -12.85 23.50
C VAL A 113 -11.51 -12.13 22.31
N ILE A 114 -12.60 -11.39 22.51
CA ILE A 114 -13.25 -10.60 21.45
C ILE A 114 -12.29 -9.51 20.96
N ALA A 115 -11.64 -8.79 21.87
CA ALA A 115 -10.65 -7.76 21.52
C ALA A 115 -9.51 -8.35 20.68
N LEU A 116 -8.93 -9.47 21.10
CA LEU A 116 -7.89 -10.18 20.35
C LEU A 116 -8.38 -10.63 18.96
N GLY A 117 -9.59 -11.18 18.87
CA GLY A 117 -10.18 -11.58 17.59
C GLY A 117 -10.31 -10.42 16.60
N LEU A 118 -10.76 -9.26 17.07
CA LEU A 118 -10.85 -8.04 16.26
C LEU A 118 -9.47 -7.51 15.83
N VAL A 119 -8.48 -7.56 16.73
CA VAL A 119 -7.10 -7.17 16.40
C VAL A 119 -6.54 -8.06 15.28
N PHE A 120 -6.73 -9.39 15.36
CA PHE A 120 -6.28 -10.30 14.30
C PHE A 120 -7.02 -10.06 12.97
N MET A 121 -8.32 -9.81 13.02
CA MET A 121 -9.09 -9.44 11.82
C MET A 121 -8.55 -8.16 11.17
N MET A 122 -8.21 -7.16 11.99
CA MET A 122 -7.66 -5.89 11.50
C MET A 122 -6.23 -6.04 10.94
N ILE A 123 -5.37 -6.85 11.56
CA ILE A 123 -4.05 -7.20 11.01
C ILE A 123 -4.22 -7.90 9.66
N GLY A 124 -5.17 -8.84 9.55
CA GLY A 124 -5.50 -9.52 8.30
C GLY A 124 -5.95 -8.55 7.20
N ASP A 125 -6.85 -7.62 7.50
CA ASP A 125 -7.30 -6.60 6.53
C ASP A 125 -6.14 -5.68 6.09
N ASN A 126 -5.29 -5.27 7.03
CA ASN A 126 -4.11 -4.46 6.72
C ASN A 126 -3.11 -5.20 5.81
N ASN A 127 -2.81 -6.47 6.09
CA ASN A 127 -1.91 -7.28 5.28
C ASN A 127 -2.49 -7.49 3.87
N ARG A 128 -3.80 -7.81 3.77
CA ARG A 128 -4.47 -7.93 2.47
C ARG A 128 -4.36 -6.64 1.66
N ARG A 129 -4.51 -5.48 2.30
CA ARG A 129 -4.37 -4.16 1.65
C ARG A 129 -2.94 -3.89 1.18
N ALA A 130 -1.94 -4.20 2.01
CA ALA A 130 -0.54 -4.03 1.64
C ALA A 130 -0.23 -4.82 0.36
N VAL A 131 -0.65 -6.09 0.29
CA VAL A 131 -0.46 -6.93 -0.90
C VAL A 131 -1.19 -6.37 -2.12
N VAL A 132 -2.45 -5.93 -1.98
CA VAL A 132 -3.21 -5.37 -3.12
C VAL A 132 -2.58 -4.05 -3.61
N ASN A 133 -2.11 -3.21 -2.71
CA ASN A 133 -1.45 -1.94 -3.07
C ASN A 133 -0.10 -2.18 -3.75
N GLU A 134 0.70 -3.14 -3.25
CA GLU A 134 1.95 -3.55 -3.90
C GLU A 134 1.69 -4.13 -5.31
N GLN A 135 0.66 -4.96 -5.46
CA GLN A 135 0.27 -5.47 -6.77
C GLN A 135 -0.15 -4.34 -7.72
N LYS A 136 -0.91 -3.36 -7.21
CA LYS A 136 -1.33 -2.20 -8.00
C LYS A 136 -0.14 -1.35 -8.44
N GLN A 137 0.82 -1.08 -7.54
CA GLN A 137 2.06 -0.39 -7.90
C GLN A 137 2.85 -1.14 -8.97
N LYS A 138 2.99 -2.46 -8.86
CA LYS A 138 3.66 -3.27 -9.88
C LYS A 138 2.94 -3.22 -11.23
N ILE A 139 1.61 -3.23 -11.24
CA ILE A 139 0.81 -3.08 -12.46
C ILE A 139 1.01 -1.69 -13.09
N ASP A 140 1.02 -0.63 -12.28
CA ASP A 140 1.24 0.73 -12.75
C ASP A 140 2.67 0.90 -13.31
N GLU A 141 3.68 0.30 -12.68
CA GLU A 141 5.06 0.26 -13.18
C GLU A 141 5.15 -0.49 -14.52
N ILE A 142 4.52 -1.67 -14.63
CA ILE A 142 4.48 -2.44 -15.89
C ILE A 142 3.77 -1.66 -16.99
N GLN A 143 2.68 -0.96 -16.69
CA GLN A 143 2.01 -0.10 -17.67
C GLN A 143 2.88 1.07 -18.12
N SER A 144 3.64 1.68 -17.21
CA SER A 144 4.57 2.76 -17.54
C SER A 144 5.72 2.28 -18.42
N LEU A 145 6.26 1.09 -18.15
CA LEU A 145 7.27 0.41 -18.97
C LEU A 145 6.72 0.05 -20.35
N ARG A 146 5.49 -0.44 -20.43
CA ARG A 146 4.83 -0.76 -21.70
C ARG A 146 4.70 0.48 -22.57
N LYS A 147 4.27 1.61 -22.02
CA LYS A 147 4.18 2.89 -22.76
C LYS A 147 5.53 3.35 -23.28
N GLN A 148 6.56 3.36 -22.43
CA GLN A 148 7.92 3.74 -22.85
C GLN A 148 8.45 2.83 -23.97
N PHE A 149 8.13 1.53 -23.90
CA PHE A 149 8.51 0.59 -24.95
C PHE A 149 7.75 0.86 -26.25
N GLU A 150 6.46 1.15 -26.19
CA GLU A 150 5.61 1.50 -27.35
C GLU A 150 6.16 2.76 -28.05
N ASP A 151 6.46 3.81 -27.28
CA ASP A 151 7.05 5.07 -27.78
C ASP A 151 8.43 4.83 -28.44
N HIS A 152 9.29 4.03 -27.80
CA HIS A 152 10.60 3.68 -28.36
C HIS A 152 10.50 2.82 -29.62
N PHE A 153 9.51 1.93 -29.69
CA PHE A 153 9.30 1.06 -30.84
C PHE A 153 8.80 1.86 -32.03
N GLU A 154 7.87 2.81 -31.80
CA GLU A 154 7.34 3.70 -32.83
C GLU A 154 8.45 4.59 -33.43
N ALA A 155 9.28 5.20 -32.58
CA ALA A 155 10.45 5.99 -33.03
C ALA A 155 11.47 5.16 -33.84
N ARG A 156 11.69 3.89 -33.44
CA ARG A 156 12.56 2.98 -34.21
C ARG A 156 11.93 2.58 -35.54
N LEU A 157 10.61 2.40 -35.60
CA LEU A 157 9.90 2.05 -36.82
C LEU A 157 9.99 3.17 -37.86
N GLU A 158 9.90 4.42 -37.40
CA GLU A 158 10.10 5.61 -38.23
C GLU A 158 11.53 5.65 -38.79
N THR A 159 12.53 5.40 -37.94
CA THR A 159 13.95 5.32 -38.36
C THR A 159 14.19 4.20 -39.38
N ILE A 160 13.57 3.03 -39.18
CA ILE A 160 13.67 1.88 -40.11
C ILE A 160 13.03 2.21 -41.46
N ASN A 161 11.88 2.88 -41.45
CA ASN A 161 11.21 3.30 -42.68
C ASN A 161 12.04 4.33 -43.46
N GLU A 162 12.68 5.26 -42.76
CA GLU A 162 13.58 6.25 -43.38
C GLU A 162 14.81 5.58 -43.98
N LEU A 163 15.45 4.66 -43.25
CA LEU A 163 16.55 3.83 -43.76
C LEU A 163 16.13 3.01 -44.99
N ALA A 164 14.96 2.39 -44.96
CA ALA A 164 14.44 1.63 -46.09
C ALA A 164 14.24 2.51 -47.33
N ARG A 165 13.81 3.77 -47.14
CA ARG A 165 13.66 4.75 -48.23
C ARG A 165 15.02 5.11 -48.82
N ILE A 166 16.01 5.41 -47.97
CA ILE A 166 17.39 5.72 -48.38
C ILE A 166 17.99 4.55 -49.17
N ILE A 167 17.85 3.32 -48.68
CA ILE A 167 18.35 2.11 -49.36
C ILE A 167 17.70 1.97 -50.75
N LYS A 168 16.39 2.20 -50.86
CA LYS A 168 15.67 2.13 -52.14
C LYS A 168 16.17 3.18 -53.13
N GLU A 169 16.44 4.38 -52.66
CA GLU A 169 16.97 5.49 -53.47
C GLU A 169 18.40 5.21 -53.92
N GLN A 170 19.27 4.75 -53.01
CA GLN A 170 20.64 4.32 -53.34
C GLN A 170 20.66 3.19 -54.36
N ASN A 171 19.79 2.18 -54.23
CA ASN A 171 19.69 1.10 -55.22
C ASN A 171 19.30 1.59 -56.61
N LYS A 172 18.44 2.61 -56.69
CA LYS A 172 18.07 3.21 -57.98
C LYS A 172 19.27 3.93 -58.60
N THR A 173 19.98 4.73 -57.81
CA THR A 173 21.19 5.44 -58.27
C THR A 173 22.28 4.47 -58.72
N ILE A 174 22.49 3.37 -57.99
CA ILE A 174 23.46 2.33 -58.37
C ILE A 174 23.08 1.73 -59.74
N LYS A 175 21.80 1.40 -59.97
CA LYS A 175 21.36 0.89 -61.27
C LYS A 175 21.57 1.88 -62.41
N ASP A 176 21.26 3.16 -62.20
CA ASP A 176 21.47 4.19 -63.23
C ASP A 176 22.97 4.38 -63.54
N LEU A 177 23.83 4.31 -62.52
CA LEU A 177 25.28 4.32 -62.66
C LEU A 177 25.79 3.09 -63.41
N GLU A 178 25.31 1.89 -63.07
CA GLU A 178 25.66 0.64 -63.79
C GLU A 178 25.30 0.74 -65.27
N TYR A 179 24.12 1.25 -65.60
CA TYR A 179 23.69 1.47 -66.98
C TYR A 179 24.61 2.44 -67.73
N THR A 180 24.92 3.59 -67.11
CA THR A 180 25.80 4.61 -67.70
C THR A 180 27.22 4.07 -67.94
N VAL A 181 27.74 3.24 -67.03
CA VAL A 181 29.05 2.60 -67.17
C VAL A 181 29.04 1.55 -68.28
N GLU A 182 27.99 0.75 -68.42
CA GLU A 182 27.85 -0.19 -69.54
C GLU A 182 27.79 0.53 -70.89
N GLU A 183 27.02 1.61 -70.97
CA GLU A 183 26.89 2.44 -72.17
C GLU A 183 28.24 3.07 -72.57
N SER A 184 28.93 3.68 -71.61
CA SER A 184 30.27 4.25 -71.82
C SER A 184 31.32 3.21 -72.24
N LYS A 185 31.19 1.96 -71.77
CA LYS A 185 32.06 0.85 -72.20
C LYS A 185 31.78 0.43 -73.63
N LYS A 186 30.50 0.37 -74.04
CA LYS A 186 30.12 0.04 -75.43
C LYS A 186 30.60 1.10 -76.41
N GLU A 187 30.43 2.39 -76.08
CA GLU A 187 30.94 3.49 -76.92
C GLU A 187 32.47 3.45 -77.08
N LYS A 188 33.23 3.16 -76.02
CA LYS A 188 34.69 3.01 -76.11
C LYS A 188 35.13 1.84 -77.00
N ILE A 189 34.38 0.74 -77.01
CA ILE A 189 34.65 -0.41 -77.88
C ILE A 189 34.34 -0.07 -79.34
N GLU A 190 33.29 0.70 -79.61
CA GLU A 190 32.94 1.14 -80.97
C GLU A 190 33.89 2.19 -81.54
N VAL A 191 34.45 3.08 -80.70
CA VAL A 191 35.48 4.04 -81.13
C VAL A 191 36.82 3.34 -81.38
N GLY A 192 37.21 2.39 -80.52
CA GLY A 192 38.44 1.60 -80.72
C GLY A 192 38.43 0.66 -81.93
N ASN A 193 37.26 0.27 -82.43
CA ASN A 193 37.11 -0.56 -83.63
C ASN A 193 37.11 0.23 -84.96
N ARG A 194 37.08 1.57 -84.92
CA ARG A 194 37.15 2.42 -86.13
C ARG A 194 38.58 2.86 -86.48
N ASP A 195 39.54 2.61 -85.59
CA ASP A 195 40.95 2.98 -85.75
C ASP A 195 41.86 1.81 -86.19
N PHE A 196 41.28 0.70 -86.70
CA PHE A 196 41.99 -0.42 -87.31
C PHE A 196 41.59 -0.64 -88.78
#